data_AF-A0A1M6LCJ9-F1
#
_entry.id   AF-A0A1M6LCJ9-F1
#
_cell.length_a   1.000
_cell.length_b   1.000
_cell.length_c   1.000
_cell.angle_alpha   90.00
_cell.angle_beta   90.00
_cell.angle_gamma   90.00
#
_symmetry.space_group_name_H-M   'P 1'
#
loop_
_entity.id
_entity.type
_entity.pdbx_description
1 polymer ?
#
loop_
_entity_poly.entity_id
_entity_poly.type
_entity_poly.pdbx_seq_one_letter_code
_entity_poly.pdbx_strand_id
1 'polypeptide(L)'
;MLLDANEETFELVEIDGKETLFTNSRLDRTTVPEGLFCYDIRESEGFSSEPVTLEPYVTVNHWGTVLSKEEFTLNDGGFYPIDDFNYLGETLSIKEYMEHQNDIDMNM
;
A
#
# COMPACT_ATOMS: atom_id res chain seq x y z
N MET A 1 10.66 -4.09 13.91
CA MET A 1 11.72 -3.22 13.36
C MET A 1 11.08 -2.42 12.24
N LEU A 2 11.45 -1.15 12.07
CA LEU A 2 11.00 -0.32 10.94
C LEU A 2 12.07 -0.42 9.84
N LEU A 3 11.64 -0.59 8.60
CA LEU A 3 12.54 -0.68 7.43
C LEU A 3 12.64 0.68 6.74
N ASP A 4 13.81 0.99 6.18
CA ASP A 4 13.95 2.18 5.33
C ASP A 4 13.30 1.90 3.98
N ALA A 5 12.23 2.63 3.67
CA ALA A 5 11.46 2.47 2.45
C ALA A 5 12.30 2.54 1.16
N ASN A 6 13.43 3.26 1.15
CA ASN A 6 14.29 3.42 -0.03
C ASN A 6 15.27 2.25 -0.24
N GLU A 7 15.45 1.37 0.74
CA GLU A 7 16.34 0.20 0.64
C GLU A 7 15.57 -1.10 0.34
N GLU A 8 14.24 -1.04 0.29
CA GLU A 8 13.36 -2.19 0.13
C GLU A 8 12.86 -2.37 -1.32
N THR A 9 12.49 -3.61 -1.62
CA THR A 9 11.68 -3.97 -2.79
C THR A 9 10.31 -4.43 -2.33
N PHE A 10 9.27 -4.02 -3.05
CA PHE A 10 7.89 -4.21 -2.69
C PHE A 10 7.19 -5.09 -3.72
N GLU A 11 6.17 -5.82 -3.30
CA GLU A 11 5.26 -6.49 -4.23
C GLU A 11 4.33 -5.46 -4.84
N LEU A 12 4.10 -5.55 -6.14
CA LEU A 12 3.12 -4.72 -6.83
C LEU A 12 1.73 -5.34 -6.67
N VAL A 13 0.78 -4.57 -6.15
CA VAL A 13 -0.58 -5.01 -5.91
C VAL A 13 -1.58 -3.98 -6.42
N GLU A 14 -2.80 -4.42 -6.69
CA GLU A 14 -3.93 -3.56 -7.01
C GLU A 14 -4.93 -3.59 -5.85
N ILE A 15 -5.34 -2.41 -5.38
CA ILE A 15 -6.37 -2.23 -4.34
C ILE A 15 -7.48 -1.38 -4.92
N ASP A 16 -8.68 -1.94 -5.08
CA ASP A 16 -9.85 -1.28 -5.67
C ASP A 16 -9.53 -0.54 -7.00
N GLY A 17 -8.76 -1.19 -7.88
CA GLY A 17 -8.36 -0.63 -9.17
C GLY A 17 -7.18 0.35 -9.13
N LYS A 18 -6.55 0.56 -7.96
CA LYS A 18 -5.36 1.40 -7.81
C LYS A 18 -4.12 0.54 -7.58
N GLU A 19 -3.12 0.73 -8.42
CA GLU A 19 -1.81 0.11 -8.25
C GLU A 19 -1.06 0.71 -7.06
N THR A 20 -0.52 -0.15 -6.19
CA THR A 20 0.22 0.22 -4.99
C THR A 20 1.39 -0.72 -4.76
N LEU A 21 2.41 -0.23 -4.06
CA LEU A 21 3.48 -1.08 -3.52
C LEU A 21 3.05 -1.65 -2.18
N PHE A 22 3.36 -2.92 -1.95
CA PHE A 22 3.02 -3.66 -0.73
C PHE A 22 4.23 -4.31 -0.09
N THR A 23 4.25 -4.33 1.25
CA THR A 23 5.15 -5.16 2.04
C THR A 23 4.47 -5.63 3.32
N ASN A 24 4.78 -6.84 3.77
CA ASN A 24 4.33 -7.35 5.08
C ASN A 24 5.01 -6.62 6.25
N SER A 25 6.09 -5.88 6.00
CA SER A 25 6.86 -5.18 7.02
C SER A 25 6.31 -3.79 7.31
N ARG A 26 6.73 -3.22 8.44
CA ARG A 26 6.49 -1.80 8.74
C ARG A 26 7.63 -0.95 8.23
N LEU A 27 7.29 0.18 7.64
CA LEU A 27 8.26 1.15 7.15
C LEU A 27 8.52 2.25 8.19
N ASP A 28 9.75 2.77 8.18
CA ASP A 28 10.01 4.09 8.73
C ASP A 28 9.39 5.12 7.80
N ARG A 29 8.23 5.64 8.21
CA ARG A 29 7.45 6.60 7.43
C ARG A 29 8.20 7.91 7.18
N THR A 30 9.27 8.20 7.93
CA THR A 30 10.10 9.38 7.70
C THR A 30 11.02 9.24 6.49
N THR A 31 11.22 8.03 5.97
CA THR A 31 12.04 7.79 4.78
C THR A 31 11.21 7.64 3.51
N VAL A 32 9.88 7.55 3.62
CA VAL A 32 8.98 7.56 2.45
C VAL A 32 9.11 8.89 1.71
N PRO A 33 9.42 8.90 0.39
CA PRO A 33 9.59 10.13 -0.35
C PRO A 33 8.27 10.87 -0.58
N GLU A 34 8.38 12.17 -0.82
CA GLU A 34 7.24 13.00 -1.21
C GLU A 34 6.60 12.48 -2.50
N GLY A 35 5.27 12.66 -2.61
CA GLY A 35 4.48 12.16 -3.74
C GLY A 35 3.94 10.74 -3.55
N LEU A 36 4.25 10.09 -2.42
CA LEU A 36 3.65 8.82 -2.03
C LEU A 36 2.82 8.97 -0.74
N PHE A 37 1.63 8.37 -0.76
CA PHE A 37 0.80 8.16 0.41
C PHE A 37 1.18 6.81 1.04
N CYS A 38 1.23 6.75 2.36
CA CYS A 38 1.61 5.56 3.11
C CYS A 38 0.49 5.15 4.07
N TYR A 39 0.02 3.91 3.95
CA TYR A 39 -1.06 3.36 4.77
C TYR A 39 -0.66 1.98 5.29
N ASP A 40 -1.23 1.61 6.44
CA ASP A 40 -1.17 0.24 6.95
C ASP A 40 -2.47 -0.48 6.55
N ILE A 41 -2.36 -1.76 6.21
CA ILE A 41 -3.49 -2.66 6.04
C ILE A 41 -3.78 -3.36 7.37
N ARG A 42 -5.06 -3.36 7.77
CA ARG A 42 -5.57 -4.15 8.89
C ARG A 42 -6.25 -5.43 8.38
N GLU A 43 -5.98 -6.54 9.05
CA GLU A 43 -6.74 -7.79 8.88
C GLU A 43 -7.89 -7.91 9.89
N SER A 44 -8.91 -8.70 9.56
CA SER A 44 -10.11 -8.90 10.39
C SER A 44 -9.85 -9.64 11.71
N GLU A 45 -9.13 -10.77 11.70
CA GLU A 45 -9.19 -11.76 12.79
C GLU A 45 -7.83 -12.09 13.45
N GLY A 46 -6.76 -11.36 13.13
CA GLY A 46 -5.47 -11.45 13.84
C GLY A 46 -4.63 -12.71 13.55
N PHE A 47 -5.02 -13.53 12.57
CA PHE A 47 -4.33 -14.77 12.18
C PHE A 47 -4.29 -15.00 10.66
N SER A 48 -3.70 -14.05 9.91
CA SER A 48 -3.58 -14.05 8.45
C SER A 48 -4.93 -14.17 7.73
N SER A 49 -5.87 -13.30 8.09
CA SER A 49 -7.14 -13.16 7.39
C SER A 49 -7.03 -12.13 6.25
N GLU A 50 -8.12 -11.93 5.52
CA GLU A 50 -8.19 -11.03 4.37
C GLU A 50 -7.89 -9.56 4.78
N PRO A 51 -7.28 -8.77 3.89
CA PRO A 51 -7.12 -7.34 4.10
C PRO A 51 -8.49 -6.66 4.12
N VAL A 52 -8.78 -5.82 5.13
CA VAL A 52 -10.12 -5.23 5.32
C VAL A 52 -10.11 -3.71 5.22
N THR A 53 -9.12 -3.05 5.80
CA THR A 53 -9.04 -1.59 5.79
C THR A 53 -7.64 -1.09 5.54
N LEU A 54 -7.54 0.04 4.83
CA LEU A 54 -6.39 0.94 4.85
C LEU A 54 -6.59 1.99 5.94
N GLU A 55 -5.57 2.16 6.78
CA GLU A 55 -5.54 3.13 7.86
C GLU A 55 -4.20 3.90 7.86
N PRO A 56 -4.14 5.13 8.38
CA PRO A 56 -2.88 5.84 8.52
C PRO A 56 -1.83 5.09 9.35
N TYR A 57 -2.26 4.31 10.35
CA TYR A 57 -1.39 3.46 11.15
C TYR A 57 -2.20 2.40 11.90
N VAL A 58 -1.79 1.13 11.83
CA VAL A 58 -2.46 -0.01 12.47
C VAL A 58 -1.56 -0.56 13.56
N THR A 59 -1.96 -0.49 14.84
CA THR A 59 -1.13 -1.03 15.94
C THR A 59 -1.32 -2.53 16.17
N VAL A 60 -2.53 -3.05 15.98
CA VAL A 60 -2.93 -4.44 16.22
C VAL A 60 -3.52 -5.01 14.94
N ASN A 61 -3.26 -6.28 14.62
CA ASN A 61 -3.69 -6.93 13.38
C ASN A 61 -3.17 -6.22 12.12
N HIS A 62 -1.89 -5.84 12.14
CA HIS A 62 -1.21 -5.29 10.97
C HIS A 62 -0.91 -6.42 10.01
N TRP A 63 -1.43 -6.28 8.80
CA TRP A 63 -1.27 -7.24 7.73
C TRP A 63 -0.11 -6.85 6.81
N GLY A 64 0.01 -5.55 6.52
CA GLY A 64 1.13 -5.00 5.77
C GLY A 64 1.07 -3.49 5.63
N THR A 65 2.01 -2.92 4.90
CA THR A 65 2.13 -1.49 4.62
C THR A 65 2.06 -1.29 3.12
N VAL A 66 1.34 -0.27 2.67
CA VAL A 66 1.26 0.10 1.26
C VAL A 66 1.74 1.51 1.00
N LEU A 67 2.35 1.70 -0.17
CA LEU A 67 2.67 3.01 -0.72
C LEU A 67 1.89 3.20 -2.03
N SER A 68 1.19 4.32 -2.15
CA SER A 68 0.41 4.65 -3.35
C SER A 68 0.77 6.03 -3.87
N LYS A 69 0.76 6.20 -5.20
CA LYS A 69 0.81 7.52 -5.84
C LYS A 69 -0.50 8.30 -5.67
N GLU A 70 -1.60 7.61 -5.43
CA GLU A 70 -2.93 8.19 -5.30
C GLU A 70 -3.42 8.13 -3.85
N GLU A 71 -4.14 9.18 -3.44
CA GLU A 71 -4.74 9.20 -2.10
C GLU A 71 -5.94 8.25 -2.04
N PHE A 72 -6.04 7.50 -0.94
CA PHE A 72 -7.28 6.83 -0.56
C PHE A 72 -8.07 7.74 0.38
N THR A 73 -9.27 8.15 -0.04
CA THR A 73 -10.12 9.03 0.76
C THR A 73 -10.70 8.26 1.95
N LEU A 74 -10.16 8.53 3.14
CA LEU A 74 -10.61 7.91 4.38
C LEU A 74 -12.02 8.42 4.76
N ASN A 75 -12.85 7.53 5.30
CA ASN A 75 -14.17 7.89 5.84
C ASN A 75 -14.06 8.62 7.19
N ASP A 76 -15.19 9.03 7.76
CA ASP A 76 -15.25 9.72 9.07
C ASP A 76 -14.62 8.92 10.24
N GLY A 77 -14.49 7.59 10.08
CA GLY A 77 -13.83 6.70 11.03
C GLY A 77 -12.30 6.65 10.87
N GLY A 78 -11.73 7.34 9.88
CA GLY A 78 -10.29 7.41 9.65
C GLY A 78 -9.71 6.20 8.92
N PHE A 79 -10.54 5.45 8.19
CA PHE A 79 -10.11 4.29 7.40
C PHE A 79 -10.77 4.27 6.03
N TYR A 80 -10.18 3.51 5.11
CA TYR A 80 -10.75 3.20 3.81
C TYR A 80 -11.02 1.69 3.74
N PRO A 81 -12.27 1.24 3.51
CA PRO A 81 -12.57 -0.19 3.36
C PRO A 81 -12.02 -0.73 2.03
N ILE A 82 -11.40 -1.90 2.07
CA ILE A 82 -10.89 -2.58 0.89
C ILE A 82 -11.98 -3.54 0.39
N ASP A 83 -12.40 -3.39 -0.87
CA ASP A 83 -13.36 -4.30 -1.50
C ASP A 83 -12.63 -5.40 -2.30
N ASP A 84 -11.50 -5.07 -2.94
CA ASP A 84 -10.67 -5.99 -3.73
C ASP A 84 -9.17 -5.75 -3.54
N PHE A 85 -8.40 -6.84 -3.48
CA PHE A 85 -6.95 -6.85 -3.31
C PHE A 85 -6.32 -7.94 -4.18
N ASN A 86 -5.48 -7.55 -5.13
CA ASN A 86 -4.86 -8.47 -6.08
C ASN A 86 -3.35 -8.30 -6.14
N TYR A 87 -2.60 -9.42 -6.13
CA TYR A 87 -1.17 -9.40 -6.44
C TYR A 87 -0.96 -9.37 -7.95
N LEU A 88 -0.15 -8.43 -8.44
CA LEU A 88 0.16 -8.30 -9.87
C LEU A 88 1.36 -9.17 -10.31
N GLY A 89 2.05 -9.80 -9.35
CA GLY A 89 3.13 -10.76 -9.62
C GLY A 89 4.47 -10.11 -9.99
N GLU A 90 4.59 -8.79 -9.81
CA GLU A 90 5.80 -8.02 -10.03
C GLU A 90 6.34 -7.48 -8.69
N THR A 91 7.63 -7.15 -8.67
CA THR A 91 8.24 -6.48 -7.52
C THR A 91 9.01 -5.25 -7.99
N LEU A 92 8.80 -4.12 -7.34
CA LEU A 92 9.43 -2.84 -7.68
C LEU A 92 10.06 -2.20 -6.45
N SER A 93 11.17 -1.51 -6.65
CA SER A 93 11.62 -0.47 -5.72
C SER A 93 10.74 0.78 -5.82
N ILE A 94 10.80 1.67 -4.83
CA ILE A 94 10.09 2.96 -4.89
C ILE A 94 10.50 3.77 -6.13
N LYS A 95 11.78 3.75 -6.51
CA LYS A 95 12.26 4.47 -7.68
C LYS A 95 11.59 3.96 -8.96
N GLU A 96 11.60 2.64 -9.15
CA GLU A 96 10.97 2.02 -10.31
C GLU A 96 9.47 2.29 -10.32
N TYR A 97 8.79 2.16 -9.18
CA TYR A 97 7.38 2.48 -9.05
C TYR A 97 7.08 3.92 -9.43
N MET A 98 7.85 4.91 -8.96
CA MET A 98 7.66 6.32 -9.31
C MET A 98 7.81 6.58 -10.81
N GLU A 99 8.75 5.90 -11.46
CA GLU A 99 8.97 5.96 -12.91
C GLU A 99 7.96 5.13 -13.72
N HIS A 100 7.32 4.13 -13.09
CA HIS A 100 6.33 3.25 -13.68
C HIS A 100 5.09 4.05 -14.08
N GLN A 101 4.84 4.18 -15.38
CA GLN A 101 3.58 4.72 -15.87
C GLN A 101 2.64 3.55 -16.14
N ASN A 102 1.49 3.57 -15.48
CA ASN A 102 0.41 2.69 -15.90
C ASN A 102 -0.08 3.17 -17.27
N ASP A 103 0.13 2.36 -18.31
CA ASP A 103 -0.31 2.63 -19.69
C ASP A 103 -1.84 2.65 -19.87
N ILE A 104 -2.61 2.57 -18.78
CA ILE A 104 -4.08 2.58 -18.77
C ILE A 104 -4.61 4.02 -18.70
N ASP A 105 -4.26 4.86 -19.68
CA ASP A 105 -5.05 6.06 -19.98
C ASP A 105 -4.77 6.66 -21.38
N MET A 106 -4.66 5.79 -22.41
CA MET A 106 -4.56 6.23 -23.82
C MET A 106 -5.71 5.80 -24.72
N ASN A 107 -6.90 5.47 -24.18
CA ASN A 107 -8.10 5.29 -25.00
C ASN A 107 -9.33 5.95 -24.34
N MET A 108 -9.40 7.29 -24.42
CA MET A 108 -10.68 8.02 -24.49
C MET A 108 -11.02 8.31 -25.96
#